data_AF-A0A351FNY1-F1
#
_entry.id   AF-A0A351FNY1-F1
#
_cell.length_a   1.000
_cell.length_b   1.000
_cell.length_c   1.000
_cell.angle_alpha   90.00
_cell.angle_beta   90.00
_cell.angle_gamma   90.00
#
_symmetry.space_group_name_H-M   'P 1'
#
loop_
_entity.id
_entity.type
_entity.pdbx_description
1 polymer ?
#
loop_
_entity_poly.entity_id
_entity_poly.type
_entity_poly.pdbx_seq_one_letter_code
_entity_poly.pdbx_strand_id
1 'polypeptide(L)'
;QFTPDLMPADITGTDIIEENKSTGSRERRFMQGPIFANVILADEINRTPPKTQASLLEAMQERQVTVGRERHLLADPFFVLATQNPIEQEGTYPLPEAQQDR
;
A
#
# COMPACT_ATOMS: atom_id res chain seq x y z
N GLN A 1 -1.84 10.76 1.83
CA GLN A 1 -0.72 11.52 1.23
C GLN A 1 0.53 10.68 1.35
N PHE A 2 1.30 10.60 0.29
CA PHE A 2 2.54 9.85 0.22
C PHE A 2 3.70 10.70 0.76
N THR A 3 4.52 10.13 1.64
CA THR A 3 5.67 10.79 2.26
C THR A 3 6.95 9.96 2.06
N PRO A 4 8.16 10.57 2.05
CA PRO A 4 9.40 9.86 1.70
C PRO A 4 9.74 8.64 2.56
N ASP A 5 9.17 8.55 3.76
CA ASP A 5 9.39 7.51 4.75
C ASP A 5 8.40 6.33 4.66
N LEU A 6 7.33 6.42 3.87
CA LEU A 6 6.37 5.33 3.74
C LEU A 6 7.01 4.06 3.17
N MET A 7 6.72 2.95 3.81
CA MET A 7 7.09 1.62 3.38
C MET A 7 5.91 0.91 2.69
N PRO A 8 6.17 -0.15 1.89
CA PRO A 8 5.10 -0.95 1.29
C PRO A 8 4.05 -1.46 2.30
N ALA A 9 4.49 -1.87 3.50
CA ALA A 9 3.60 -2.38 4.53
C ALA A 9 2.63 -1.32 5.08
N ASP A 10 2.98 -0.03 5.01
CA ASP A 10 2.10 1.07 5.39
C ASP A 10 0.95 1.26 4.39
N ILE A 11 1.06 0.66 3.20
CA ILE A 11 0.05 0.64 2.15
C ILE A 11 -0.72 -0.68 2.19
N THR A 12 -0.02 -1.81 2.14
CA THR A 12 -0.61 -3.15 2.00
C THR A 12 -1.06 -3.76 3.32
N GLY A 13 -0.67 -3.20 4.46
CA GLY A 13 -0.87 -3.81 5.77
C GLY A 13 0.28 -4.74 6.18
N THR A 14 0.20 -5.22 7.41
CA THR A 14 1.26 -6.02 8.05
C THR A 14 0.67 -7.05 9.00
N ASP A 15 1.44 -8.10 9.30
CA ASP A 15 1.11 -9.02 10.39
C ASP A 15 1.61 -8.45 11.72
N ILE A 16 0.70 -8.37 12.70
CA ILE A 16 1.05 -8.07 14.08
C ILE A 16 0.95 -9.33 14.94
N ILE A 17 1.76 -9.42 15.99
CA ILE A 17 1.64 -10.47 16.99
C ILE A 17 0.77 -9.92 18.11
N GLU A 18 -0.41 -10.51 18.30
CA GLU A 18 -1.32 -10.20 19.38
C GLU A 18 -1.21 -11.30 20.45
N GLU A 19 -1.04 -10.91 21.71
CA GLU A 19 -1.02 -11.84 22.83
C GLU A 19 -2.41 -11.90 23.47
N ASN A 20 -3.01 -13.08 23.47
CA ASN A 20 -4.29 -13.28 24.12
C ASN A 20 -4.09 -13.27 25.64
N LYS A 21 -4.54 -12.19 26.30
CA LYS A 21 -4.38 -11.96 27.74
C LYS A 21 -5.00 -13.06 28.63
N SER A 22 -5.92 -13.85 28.09
CA SER A 22 -6.60 -14.93 28.84
C SER A 22 -5.89 -16.29 28.74
N THR A 23 -5.20 -16.56 27.62
CA THR A 23 -4.56 -17.86 27.35
C THR A 23 -3.03 -17.79 27.30
N GLY A 24 -2.45 -16.59 27.17
CA GLY A 24 -1.02 -16.38 26.91
C GLY A 24 -0.58 -16.81 25.51
N SER A 25 -1.51 -17.18 24.61
CA SER A 25 -1.18 -17.54 23.23
C SER A 25 -0.77 -16.31 22.42
N ARG A 26 0.27 -16.46 21.61
CA ARG A 26 0.68 -15.46 20.61
C ARG A 26 0.09 -15.84 19.27
N GLU A 27 -0.75 -14.99 18.73
CA GLU A 27 -1.41 -15.19 17.45
C GLU A 27 -0.97 -14.11 16.45
N ARG A 28 -0.78 -14.49 15.19
CA ARG A 28 -0.56 -13.51 14.12
C ARG A 28 -1.91 -13.02 13.64
N ARG A 29 -2.07 -11.71 13.61
CA ARG A 29 -3.25 -11.06 13.08
C ARG A 29 -2.85 -10.10 11.98
N PHE A 30 -3.50 -10.23 10.84
CA PHE A 30 -3.33 -9.29 9.75
C PHE A 30 -3.98 -7.95 10.10
N MET A 31 -3.19 -6.88 10.06
CA MET A 31 -3.65 -5.51 10.15
C MET A 31 -3.71 -4.93 8.75
N GLN A 32 -4.93 -4.72 8.26
CA GLN A 32 -5.19 -4.16 6.93
C GLN A 32 -4.58 -2.76 6.79
N GLY A 33 -3.90 -2.55 5.67
CA GLY A 33 -3.44 -1.22 5.28
C GLY A 33 -4.57 -0.36 4.68
N PRO A 34 -4.29 0.91 4.37
CA PRO A 34 -5.26 1.85 3.83
C PRO A 34 -5.82 1.44 2.45
N ILE A 35 -5.17 0.51 1.73
CA ILE A 35 -5.69 0.06 0.44
C ILE A 35 -6.94 -0.83 0.54
N PHE A 36 -7.32 -1.28 1.73
CA PHE A 36 -8.55 -2.07 1.91
C PHE A 36 -9.77 -1.15 1.99
N ALA A 37 -10.01 -0.41 0.91
CA ALA A 37 -11.13 0.50 0.74
C ALA A 37 -11.60 0.49 -0.72
N ASN A 38 -12.85 0.87 -0.98
CA ASN A 38 -13.39 0.89 -2.33
C ASN A 38 -12.82 2.03 -3.20
N VAL A 39 -12.56 3.19 -2.60
CA VAL A 39 -12.02 4.38 -3.29
C VAL A 39 -10.88 4.95 -2.46
N ILE A 40 -9.73 5.16 -3.10
CA ILE A 40 -8.51 5.64 -2.46
C ILE A 40 -8.01 6.88 -3.19
N LEU A 41 -7.65 7.91 -2.43
CA LEU A 41 -6.87 9.02 -2.93
C LEU A 41 -5.40 8.81 -2.55
N ALA A 42 -4.61 8.39 -3.53
CA ALA A 42 -3.16 8.28 -3.44
C ALA A 42 -2.52 9.63 -3.80
N ASP A 43 -2.50 10.54 -2.83
CA ASP A 43 -2.00 11.90 -3.06
C ASP A 43 -0.47 11.96 -3.05
N GLU A 44 0.12 12.61 -4.04
CA GLU A 44 1.56 12.82 -4.26
C GLU A 44 2.40 11.53 -4.32
N ILE A 45 1.96 10.52 -5.06
CA ILE A 45 2.55 9.17 -5.01
C ILE A 45 4.05 9.16 -5.33
N ASN A 46 4.49 10.11 -6.15
CA ASN A 46 5.89 10.32 -6.52
C ASN A 46 6.76 10.84 -5.37
N ARG A 47 6.22 11.12 -4.18
CA ARG A 47 7.01 11.47 -2.97
C ARG A 47 7.47 10.25 -2.16
N THR A 48 7.24 9.03 -2.64
CA THR A 48 7.75 7.79 -2.03
C THR A 48 8.75 7.07 -2.91
N PRO A 49 9.63 6.23 -2.33
CA PRO A 49 10.54 5.39 -3.09
C PRO A 49 9.80 4.47 -4.08
N PRO A 50 10.43 4.08 -5.21
CA PRO A 50 9.81 3.22 -6.22
C PRO A 50 9.25 1.90 -5.68
N LYS A 51 9.85 1.33 -4.63
CA LYS A 51 9.37 0.10 -4.00
C LYS A 51 8.00 0.27 -3.35
N THR A 52 7.75 1.41 -2.72
CA THR A 52 6.47 1.74 -2.09
C THR A 52 5.41 2.02 -3.16
N GLN A 53 5.76 2.76 -4.21
CA GLN A 53 4.89 2.95 -5.37
C GLN A 53 4.49 1.61 -6.01
N ALA A 54 5.45 0.72 -6.23
CA ALA A 54 5.20 -0.61 -6.81
C ALA A 54 4.19 -1.43 -6.00
N SER A 55 4.18 -1.31 -4.67
CA SER A 55 3.22 -2.04 -3.83
C SER A 55 1.76 -1.62 -4.08
N LEU A 56 1.52 -0.33 -4.33
CA LEU A 56 0.20 0.17 -4.71
C LEU A 56 -0.16 -0.29 -6.15
N LEU A 57 0.77 -0.17 -7.09
CA LEU A 57 0.54 -0.52 -8.49
C LEU A 57 0.33 -2.03 -8.70
N GLU A 58 0.98 -2.86 -7.89
CA GLU A 58 0.74 -4.31 -7.86
C GLU A 58 -0.65 -4.60 -7.32
N ALA A 59 -1.06 -3.97 -6.22
CA ALA A 59 -2.40 -4.10 -5.66
C ALA A 59 -3.50 -3.69 -6.65
N MET A 60 -3.29 -2.61 -7.40
CA MET A 60 -4.19 -2.16 -8.48
C MET A 60 -4.33 -3.19 -9.60
N GLN A 61 -3.21 -3.79 -10.01
CA GLN A 61 -3.19 -4.76 -11.11
C GLN A 61 -3.79 -6.11 -10.69
N GLU A 62 -3.36 -6.64 -9.55
CA GLU A 62 -3.69 -7.98 -9.10
C GLU A 62 -5.02 -8.06 -8.33
N ARG A 63 -5.57 -6.92 -7.90
CA ARG A 63 -6.77 -6.83 -7.05
C ARG A 63 -6.66 -7.62 -5.74
N GLN A 64 -5.43 -7.82 -5.29
CA GLN A 64 -5.09 -8.51 -4.05
C GLN A 64 -3.71 -8.05 -3.56
N VAL A 65 -3.39 -8.35 -2.32
CA VAL A 65 -2.04 -8.26 -1.78
C VAL A 65 -1.65 -9.54 -1.07
N THR A 66 -0.34 -9.82 -1.03
CA THR A 66 0.19 -10.93 -0.26
C THR A 66 0.97 -10.38 0.93
N VAL A 67 0.56 -10.75 2.14
CA VAL A 67 1.27 -10.38 3.38
C VAL A 67 1.63 -11.66 4.11
N GLY A 68 2.92 -11.78 4.45
CA GLY A 68 3.47 -13.04 4.98
C GLY A 68 3.36 -14.17 3.96
N ARG A 69 2.42 -15.10 4.18
CA ARG A 69 2.14 -16.24 3.27
C ARG A 69 0.66 -16.31 2.88
N GLU A 70 -0.11 -15.28 3.20
CA GLU A 70 -1.55 -15.23 2.98
C GLU A 70 -1.87 -14.17 1.93
N ARG A 71 -2.86 -14.49 1.08
CA ARG A 71 -3.38 -13.59 0.06
C ARG A 71 -4.66 -12.95 0.58
N HIS A 72 -4.72 -11.63 0.49
CA HIS A 72 -5.86 -10.82 0.92
C HIS A 72 -6.44 -10.10 -0.30
N LEU A 73 -7.69 -10.39 -0.63
CA LEU A 73 -8.40 -9.78 -1.76
C LEU A 73 -8.82 -8.35 -1.43
N LEU A 74 -8.78 -7.47 -2.43
CA LEU A 74 -9.35 -6.13 -2.34
C LEU A 74 -10.84 -6.18 -2.68
N ALA A 75 -11.64 -5.34 -2.04
CA ALA A 75 -13.09 -5.33 -2.24
C ALA A 75 -13.45 -4.70 -3.59
N ASP A 76 -14.43 -5.28 -4.29
CA ASP A 76 -15.01 -4.68 -5.48
C ASP A 76 -16.16 -3.71 -5.12
N PRO A 77 -16.23 -2.52 -5.74
CA PRO A 77 -15.24 -1.95 -6.67
C PRO A 77 -13.98 -1.46 -5.93
N PHE A 78 -12.82 -1.57 -6.58
CA PHE A 78 -11.55 -1.01 -6.11
C PHE A 78 -11.07 0.08 -7.08
N PHE A 79 -10.96 1.33 -6.61
CA PHE A 79 -10.57 2.47 -7.44
C PHE A 79 -9.54 3.35 -6.73
N VAL A 80 -8.52 3.77 -7.48
CA VAL A 80 -7.45 4.63 -6.98
C VAL A 80 -7.40 5.90 -7.83
N LEU A 81 -7.55 7.06 -7.19
CA LEU A 81 -7.18 8.34 -7.78
C LEU A 81 -5.78 8.69 -7.28
N ALA A 82 -4.82 8.80 -8.19
CA ALA A 82 -3.47 9.20 -7.86
C ALA A 82 -3.18 10.64 -8.29
N THR A 83 -2.45 11.39 -7.48
CA THR A 83 -1.87 12.68 -7.85
C THR A 83 -0.35 12.59 -7.79
N GLN A 84 0.32 13.52 -8.45
CA GLN A 84 1.78 13.67 -8.38
C GLN A 84 2.12 15.10 -7.97
N ASN A 85 3.12 15.26 -7.12
CA ASN A 85 3.74 16.55 -6.87
C ASN A 85 4.44 17.00 -8.18
N PRO A 86 4.05 18.14 -8.78
CA PRO A 86 4.57 18.56 -10.08
C PRO A 86 5.99 19.11 -10.03
N ILE A 87 6.53 19.38 -8.84
CA ILE A 87 7.84 19.99 -8.68
C ILE A 87 8.88 18.89 -8.45
N GLU A 88 9.80 18.73 -9.39
CA GLU A 88 10.98 17.88 -9.21
C GLU A 88 11.90 18.50 -8.16
N GLN A 89 11.88 17.95 -6.95
CA GLN A 89 12.75 18.32 -5.85
C GLN A 89 13.49 17.08 -5.34
N GLU A 90 14.50 17.30 -4.50
CA GLU A 90 15.14 16.20 -3.78
C GLU A 90 14.07 15.42 -2.99
N GLY A 91 13.98 14.10 -3.22
CA GLY A 91 12.96 13.24 -2.60
C GLY A 91 11.68 13.02 -3.43
N THR A 92 11.63 13.41 -4.71
CA THR A 92 10.60 12.95 -5.66
C THR A 92 11.14 11.89 -6.61
N TYR A 93 10.35 10.83 -6.83
CA TYR A 93 10.60 9.70 -7.71
C TYR A 93 9.47 9.60 -8.74
N PRO A 94 9.67 10.09 -9.97
CA PRO A 94 8.61 10.09 -10.98
C PRO A 94 8.21 8.66 -11.35
N LEU A 95 6.92 8.46 -11.67
CA LEU A 95 6.49 7.17 -12.21
C LEU A 95 7.02 7.00 -13.63
N PRO A 96 7.66 5.85 -13.94
CA PRO A 96 7.93 5.46 -15.31
C PRO A 96 6.65 5.51 -16.16
N GLU A 97 6.76 5.89 -17.42
CA GLU A 97 5.63 6.00 -18.35
C GLU A 97 4.78 4.70 -18.40
N ALA A 98 5.44 3.55 -18.40
CA ALA A 98 4.78 2.24 -18.37
C ALA A 98 3.91 1.97 -17.12
N GLN A 99 4.10 2.73 -16.04
CA GLN A 99 3.30 2.63 -14.81
C GLN A 99 2.16 3.64 -14.77
N GLN A 100 2.19 4.69 -15.60
CA GLN A 100 1.12 5.69 -15.69
C GLN A 100 -0.11 5.18 -16.46
N ASP A 101 0.06 4.11 -17.26
CA ASP A 101 -1.02 3.45 -18.00
C ASP A 101 -1.90 2.52 -17.14
N ARG A 102 -1.59 2.39 -15.84
CA ARG A 102 -2.34 1.56 -14.87
C ARG A 102 -3.38 2.37 -14.11
#